data_AF-A0A2V2LDR8-F1
#
_entry.id   AF-A0A2V2LDR8-F1
#
_cell.length_a   1.000
_cell.length_b   1.000
_cell.length_c   1.000
_cell.angle_alpha   90.00
_cell.angle_beta   90.00
_cell.angle_gamma   90.00
#
_symmetry.space_group_name_H-M   'P 1'
#
loop_
_entity.id
_entity.type
_entity.pdbx_description
1 polymer ?
#
loop_
_entity_poly.entity_id
_entity_poly.type
_entity_poly.pdbx_seq_one_letter_code
_entity_poly.pdbx_strand_id
1 'polypeptide(L)'
;MPWSRASTFFWGSTHLADVSTLYRFLSADDTSEFCHKVSAALAKGWVLHGSPTYAFDAARGVMRCGQAVTKTVPVPYTPDMKLGEQ
;
A
#
# COMPACT_ATOMS: atom_id res chain seq x y z
N MET A 1 -22.11 36.58 -41.87
CA MET A 1 -21.00 35.95 -41.12
C MET A 1 -20.36 37.04 -40.27
N PRO A 2 -20.36 36.92 -38.93
CA PRO A 2 -19.35 36.11 -38.26
C PRO A 2 -19.94 35.17 -37.17
N TRP A 3 -19.17 34.11 -36.89
CA TRP A 3 -19.54 32.95 -36.10
C TRP A 3 -19.72 33.24 -34.61
N SER A 4 -20.75 32.58 -34.05
CA SER A 4 -21.04 32.51 -32.63
C SER A 4 -19.89 31.81 -31.90
N ARG A 5 -19.51 32.39 -30.75
CA ARG A 5 -18.40 31.98 -29.89
C ARG A 5 -18.50 30.50 -29.51
N ALA A 6 -17.38 29.80 -29.72
CA ALA A 6 -17.16 28.44 -29.26
C ALA A 6 -17.34 28.33 -27.74
N SER A 7 -18.14 27.35 -27.34
CA SER A 7 -18.25 26.88 -25.96
C SER A 7 -16.89 26.46 -25.43
N THR A 8 -16.36 27.21 -24.47
CA THR A 8 -15.24 26.76 -23.63
C THR A 8 -15.73 25.63 -22.73
N PHE A 9 -15.57 24.40 -23.18
CA PHE A 9 -15.61 23.24 -22.29
C PHE A 9 -14.38 23.31 -21.39
N PHE A 10 -14.62 23.69 -20.13
CA PHE A 10 -13.63 23.62 -19.07
C PHE A 10 -13.46 22.14 -18.72
N TRP A 11 -12.54 21.45 -19.40
CA TRP A 11 -12.14 20.09 -19.03
C TRP A 11 -11.38 20.19 -17.71
N GLY A 12 -12.10 20.07 -16.60
CA GLY A 12 -11.49 19.88 -15.29
C GLY A 12 -10.67 18.62 -15.31
N SER A 13 -9.36 18.76 -15.53
CA SER A 13 -8.38 17.70 -15.28
C SER A 13 -8.37 17.45 -13.79
N THR A 14 -9.14 16.46 -13.33
CA THR A 14 -8.89 15.80 -12.04
C THR A 14 -7.50 15.21 -12.13
N HIS A 15 -6.51 15.93 -11.62
CA HIS A 15 -5.13 15.48 -11.60
C HIS A 15 -5.06 14.15 -10.85
N LEU A 16 -4.54 13.12 -11.53
CA LEU A 16 -4.05 11.87 -10.92
C LEU A 16 -2.87 12.10 -9.96
N ALA A 17 -2.50 13.36 -9.69
CA ALA A 17 -1.27 13.77 -9.00
C ALA A 17 -1.26 13.42 -7.51
N ASP A 18 -2.42 13.06 -6.94
CA ASP A 18 -2.53 12.71 -5.53
C ASP A 18 -2.57 11.19 -5.29
N VAL A 19 -2.26 10.33 -6.27
CA VAL A 19 -2.27 8.87 -6.04
C VAL A 19 -0.89 8.37 -5.62
N SER A 20 -0.80 7.71 -4.46
CA SER A 20 0.42 7.07 -3.96
C SER A 20 0.26 5.58 -3.79
N THR A 21 1.31 4.82 -4.13
CA THR A 21 1.41 3.40 -3.78
C THR A 21 2.23 3.26 -2.50
N LEU A 22 1.55 2.91 -1.42
CA LEU A 22 2.18 2.63 -0.13
C LEU A 22 2.79 1.24 -0.13
N TYR A 23 3.93 1.10 0.54
CA TYR A 23 4.62 -0.17 0.74
C TYR A 23 4.77 -0.44 2.25
N ARG A 24 4.50 -1.67 2.66
CA ARG A 24 4.74 -2.11 4.04
C ARG A 24 5.28 -3.52 4.06
N PHE A 25 6.35 -3.74 4.83
CA PHE A 25 6.91 -5.07 5.09
C PHE A 25 6.41 -5.58 6.44
N LEU A 26 5.69 -6.70 6.45
CA LEU A 26 5.24 -7.37 7.65
C LEU A 26 6.22 -8.47 7.98
N SER A 27 6.73 -8.49 9.21
CA SER A 27 7.55 -9.60 9.71
C SER A 27 7.17 -9.99 11.13
N ALA A 28 7.27 -11.28 11.42
CA ALA A 28 7.06 -11.86 12.74
C ALA A 28 7.69 -13.26 12.77
N ASP A 29 7.66 -13.88 13.93
CA ASP A 29 8.08 -15.29 14.08
C ASP A 29 7.04 -16.20 13.40
N ASP A 30 7.46 -17.41 13.00
CA ASP A 30 6.62 -18.40 12.32
C ASP A 30 5.52 -18.97 13.24
N THR A 31 4.50 -18.15 13.46
CA THR A 31 3.41 -18.37 14.40
C THR A 31 2.11 -17.81 13.81
N SER A 32 0.98 -18.11 14.44
CA SER A 32 -0.32 -17.55 14.05
C SER A 32 -0.36 -16.02 14.07
N GLU A 33 0.48 -15.36 14.87
CA GLU A 33 0.59 -13.90 14.91
C GLU A 33 0.94 -13.32 13.54
N PHE A 34 1.84 -13.98 12.79
CA PHE A 34 2.20 -13.56 11.44
C PHE A 34 1.00 -13.66 10.49
N CYS A 35 0.28 -14.79 10.51
CA CYS A 35 -0.91 -15.00 9.72
C CYS A 35 -1.97 -13.94 10.02
N HIS A 36 -2.24 -13.66 11.30
CA HIS A 36 -3.19 -12.61 11.70
C HIS A 36 -2.77 -11.22 11.22
N LYS A 37 -1.47 -10.88 11.27
CA LYS A 37 -0.95 -9.60 10.74
C LYS A 37 -1.19 -9.45 9.24
N VAL A 38 -0.90 -10.50 8.46
CA VAL A 38 -1.13 -10.50 7.00
C VAL A 38 -2.63 -10.41 6.71
N SER A 39 -3.46 -11.24 7.35
CA SER A 39 -4.91 -11.19 7.18
C SER A 39 -5.51 -9.84 7.55
N ALA A 40 -5.03 -9.19 8.60
CA ALA A 40 -5.49 -7.85 8.99
C ALA A 40 -5.12 -6.79 7.96
N ALA A 41 -3.95 -6.87 7.32
CA ALA A 41 -3.60 -5.97 6.23
C ALA A 41 -4.50 -6.20 5.00
N LEU A 42 -4.72 -7.47 4.62
CA LEU A 42 -5.61 -7.81 3.51
C LEU A 42 -7.04 -7.29 3.74
N ALA A 43 -7.57 -7.44 4.96
CA ALA A 43 -8.89 -6.93 5.33
C ALA A 43 -8.99 -5.39 5.21
N LYS A 44 -7.87 -4.67 5.34
CA LYS A 44 -7.78 -3.20 5.14
C LYS A 44 -7.54 -2.82 3.67
N GLY A 45 -7.64 -3.75 2.72
CA GLY A 45 -7.45 -3.47 1.30
C GLY A 45 -6.00 -3.36 0.86
N TRP A 46 -5.06 -3.89 1.65
CA TRP A 46 -3.69 -4.11 1.18
C TRP A 46 -3.64 -5.34 0.28
N VAL A 47 -2.67 -5.37 -0.64
CA VAL A 47 -2.45 -6.44 -1.60
C VAL A 47 -1.08 -7.07 -1.38
N LEU A 48 -0.98 -8.38 -1.51
CA LEU A 48 0.31 -9.09 -1.41
C LEU A 48 1.23 -8.67 -2.56
N HIS A 49 2.48 -8.36 -2.24
CA HIS A 49 3.50 -8.06 -3.23
C HIS A 49 4.59 -9.12 -3.21
N GLY A 50 4.61 -9.97 -4.25
CA GLY A 50 5.56 -11.07 -4.37
C GLY A 50 5.36 -12.19 -3.35
N SER A 51 6.32 -13.13 -3.34
CA SER A 51 6.31 -14.29 -2.46
C SER A 51 6.75 -13.94 -1.03
N PRO A 52 6.26 -14.66 -0.01
CA PRO A 52 6.76 -14.53 1.35
C PRO A 52 8.23 -14.94 1.44
N THR A 53 8.95 -14.36 2.40
CA THR A 53 10.36 -14.65 2.69
C THR A 53 10.46 -15.35 4.04
N TYR A 54 11.38 -16.30 4.16
CA TYR A 54 11.75 -16.95 5.41
C TYR A 54 13.23 -16.74 5.71
N ALA A 55 13.55 -16.50 6.98
CA ALA A 55 14.91 -16.41 7.46
C ALA A 55 15.03 -17.04 8.85
N PHE A 56 16.08 -17.82 9.06
CA PHE A 56 16.39 -18.37 10.38
C PHE A 56 17.16 -17.34 11.22
N ASP A 57 16.64 -16.99 12.39
CA ASP A 57 17.31 -16.13 13.36
C ASP A 57 18.10 -17.02 14.34
N ALA A 58 19.39 -17.17 14.08
CA ALA A 58 20.28 -18.02 14.87
C ALA A 58 20.47 -17.52 16.31
N ALA A 59 20.32 -16.21 16.57
CA ALA A 59 20.48 -15.66 17.90
C ALA A 59 19.29 -16.00 18.81
N ARG A 60 18.09 -16.11 18.22
CA ARG A 60 16.84 -16.43 18.95
C ARG A 60 16.39 -17.88 18.78
N GLY A 61 16.98 -18.62 17.84
CA GLY A 61 16.63 -20.02 17.54
C GLY A 61 15.26 -20.17 16.90
N VAL A 62 14.76 -19.13 16.19
CA VAL A 62 13.40 -19.13 15.61
C VAL A 62 13.43 -18.88 14.10
N MET A 63 12.42 -19.42 13.40
CA MET A 63 12.14 -19.06 12.02
C MET A 63 11.35 -17.75 11.97
N ARG A 64 11.76 -16.83 11.10
CA ARG A 64 11.07 -15.55 10.89
C ARG A 64 10.47 -15.51 9.50
N CYS A 65 9.24 -15.01 9.44
CA CYS A 65 8.47 -14.86 8.22
C CYS A 65 8.39 -13.39 7.84
N GLY A 66 8.40 -13.13 6.54
CA GLY A 66 8.27 -11.79 5.96
C GLY A 66 7.28 -11.80 4.80
N GLN A 67 6.42 -10.80 4.71
CA GLN A 67 5.53 -10.59 3.57
C GLN A 67 5.44 -9.09 3.27
N ALA A 68 5.75 -8.72 2.03
CA ALA A 68 5.50 -7.38 1.53
C ALA A 68 4.03 -7.22 1.13
N VAL A 69 3.47 -6.05 1.45
CA VAL A 69 2.13 -5.64 1.02
C VAL A 69 2.15 -4.22 0.48
N THR A 70 1.31 -3.96 -0.52
CA THR A 70 1.14 -2.62 -1.12
C THR A 70 -0.31 -2.18 -1.07
N LYS A 71 -0.53 -0.86 -1.06
CA LYS A 71 -1.87 -0.27 -1.12
C LYS A 71 -1.84 1.04 -1.89
N THR A 72 -2.73 1.18 -2.87
CA THR A 72 -2.90 2.43 -3.60
C THR A 72 -3.88 3.33 -2.86
N VAL A 73 -3.47 4.56 -2.57
CA VAL A 73 -4.31 5.57 -1.88
C VAL A 73 -4.38 6.85 -2.72
N PRO A 74 -5.52 7.55 -2.76
CA PRO A 74 -5.68 8.81 -3.49
C PRO A 74 -5.22 10.00 -2.63
N VAL A 75 -4.11 9.85 -1.90
CA VAL A 75 -3.43 10.94 -1.21
C VAL A 75 -1.91 10.91 -1.48
N PRO A 76 -1.21 12.06 -1.53
CA PRO A 76 0.25 12.10 -1.63
C PRO A 76 0.91 11.49 -0.40
N TYR A 77 1.93 10.67 -0.60
CA TYR A 77 2.72 10.10 0.49
C TYR A 77 3.38 11.20 1.32
N THR A 78 3.32 11.06 2.65
CA THR A 78 4.14 11.84 3.58
C THR A 78 4.86 10.92 4.57
N PRO A 79 6.08 11.26 5.01
CA PRO A 79 6.82 10.46 6.00
C PRO A 79 6.07 10.27 7.34
N ASP A 80 5.15 11.18 7.67
CA ASP A 80 4.37 11.13 8.91
C ASP A 80 3.16 10.17 8.83
N MET A 81 2.88 9.60 7.66
CA MET A 81 1.77 8.65 7.48
C MET A 81 1.98 7.37 8.29
N LYS A 82 1.01 7.05 9.13
CA LYS A 82 0.99 5.76 9.83
C LYS A 82 0.47 4.67 8.90
N LEU A 83 1.39 4.00 8.21
CA LEU A 83 1.08 2.91 7.27
C LEU A 83 0.27 1.76 7.90
N GLY A 84 0.37 1.53 9.22
CA GLY A 84 -0.43 0.51 9.90
C GLY A 84 -1.92 0.85 10.07
N GLU A 85 -2.25 2.14 10.00
CA GLU A 85 -3.60 2.69 10.18
C GLU A 85 -4.32 2.93 8.84
N GLN A 86 -3.63 2.78 7.71
CA GLN A 86 -4.20 2.88 6.36
C GLN A 86 -4.98 1.64 5.95
#